data_AF-A0A2P6QNY1-F1
#
_entry.id   AF-A0A2P6QNY1-F1
#
_cell.length_a   1.000
_cell.length_b   1.000
_cell.length_c   1.000
_cell.angle_alpha   90.00
_cell.angle_beta   90.00
_cell.angle_gamma   90.00
#
_symmetry.space_group_name_H-M   'P 1'
#
loop_
_entity.id
_entity.type
_entity.pdbx_description
1 polymer ?
#
loop_
_entity_poly.entity_id
_entity_poly.type
_entity_poly.pdbx_seq_one_letter_code
_entity_poly.pdbx_strand_id
1 'polypeptide(L)'
;MSSDAMELTDLETLPEECMAHVLSLTSPKTRADQPPSPPPFASPRNPKLFGNVSYPMTIVKSSLDPFLLLCHQSPLSLTRTSTSVSATPPSSSTMAICFSLDKLSNKKCWMLGARLLSITWEDTADYWEWNSLPESRFSEVAELRFVWWLEIKGNIDTKILSPRTAYAAYLVYQCPEESQWGFEGMPITVRVTNEQNEVVAEHDVFLADPPEDMPPQARSRGDGWMEIELGEIFNQEDDATVEFRLRETVSGEPKGGLIVEGIELRPKLYIYST
;
A
#
# COMPACT_ATOMS: atom_id res chain seq x y z
N MET A 1 -11.72 -39.12 -23.26
CA MET A 1 -11.44 -38.55 -21.92
C MET A 1 -9.94 -38.40 -21.84
N SER A 2 -9.45 -37.19 -22.12
CA SER A 2 -8.03 -36.84 -22.01
C SER A 2 -7.94 -35.66 -21.06
N SER A 3 -6.99 -35.76 -20.14
CA SER A 3 -6.60 -34.80 -19.12
C SER A 3 -6.04 -33.53 -19.72
N ASP A 4 -6.57 -32.37 -19.32
CA ASP A 4 -5.86 -31.10 -19.48
C ASP A 4 -4.93 -30.92 -18.29
N ALA A 5 -3.66 -31.28 -18.52
CA ALA A 5 -2.55 -30.85 -17.69
C ALA A 5 -2.28 -29.37 -18.04
N MET A 6 -2.44 -28.50 -17.04
CA MET A 6 -2.07 -27.09 -17.10
C MET A 6 -0.58 -26.99 -17.46
N GLU A 7 -0.29 -26.36 -18.59
CA GLU A 7 1.06 -26.26 -19.17
C GLU A 7 1.97 -25.44 -18.23
N LEU A 8 3.14 -25.99 -17.88
CA LEU A 8 4.12 -25.46 -16.91
C LEU A 8 4.87 -24.20 -17.39
N THR A 9 4.42 -23.55 -18.46
CA THR A 9 5.10 -22.44 -19.15
C THR A 9 4.79 -21.06 -18.56
N ASP A 10 3.74 -20.93 -17.75
CA ASP A 10 3.35 -19.64 -17.14
C ASP A 10 4.11 -19.28 -15.86
N LEU A 11 4.89 -20.22 -15.30
CA LEU A 11 5.59 -20.00 -14.02
C LEU A 11 6.84 -19.10 -14.17
N GLU A 12 7.44 -19.06 -15.35
CA GLU A 12 8.66 -18.29 -15.63
C GLU A 12 8.41 -16.80 -15.92
N THR A 13 7.14 -16.37 -16.01
CA THR A 13 6.78 -14.95 -16.21
C THR A 13 6.49 -14.21 -14.89
N LEU A 14 6.49 -14.94 -13.77
CA LEU A 14 6.30 -14.36 -12.45
C LEU A 14 7.59 -13.64 -12.01
N PRO A 15 7.47 -12.47 -11.34
CA PRO A 15 8.59 -11.88 -10.62
C PRO A 15 9.26 -12.92 -9.72
N GLU A 16 10.58 -12.87 -9.57
CA GLU A 16 11.38 -13.87 -8.82
C GLU A 16 10.84 -14.11 -7.39
N GLU A 17 10.26 -13.05 -6.80
CA GLU A 17 9.61 -13.04 -5.49
C GLU A 17 8.31 -13.88 -5.43
N CYS A 18 7.55 -13.95 -6.53
CA CYS A 18 6.35 -14.77 -6.67
C CYS A 18 6.69 -16.24 -6.98
N MET A 19 7.77 -16.49 -7.72
CA MET A 19 8.25 -17.85 -8.00
C MET A 19 8.65 -18.57 -6.71
N ALA A 20 9.36 -17.89 -5.80
CA ALA A 20 9.73 -18.45 -4.50
C ALA A 20 8.49 -18.87 -3.67
N HIS A 21 7.40 -18.11 -3.77
CA HIS A 21 6.14 -18.42 -3.08
C HIS A 21 5.46 -19.66 -3.66
N VAL A 22 5.31 -19.76 -5.00
CA VAL A 22 4.73 -20.95 -5.64
C VAL A 22 5.59 -22.20 -5.41
N LEU A 23 6.92 -22.06 -5.44
CA LEU A 23 7.85 -23.16 -5.16
C LEU A 23 7.80 -23.61 -3.69
N SER A 24 7.55 -22.70 -2.74
CA SER A 24 7.35 -23.04 -1.32
C SER A 24 6.04 -23.81 -1.07
N LEU A 25 4.98 -23.48 -1.81
CA LEU A 25 3.66 -24.12 -1.70
C LEU A 25 3.59 -25.47 -2.44
N THR A 26 4.46 -25.68 -3.42
CA THR A 26 4.53 -26.93 -4.21
C THR A 26 5.56 -27.93 -3.68
N SER A 27 6.27 -27.62 -2.59
CA SER A 27 7.13 -28.59 -1.92
C SER A 27 6.32 -29.85 -1.58
N PRO A 28 6.65 -31.01 -2.20
CA PRO A 28 5.83 -32.20 -2.01
C PRO A 28 5.88 -32.59 -0.53
N LYS A 29 4.70 -32.64 0.12
CA LYS A 29 4.54 -33.22 1.45
C LYS A 29 5.13 -34.63 1.43
N THR A 30 6.38 -34.75 1.85
CA THR A 30 7.03 -36.05 1.92
C THR A 30 6.47 -36.75 3.14
N ARG A 31 5.57 -37.69 2.86
CA ARG A 31 4.98 -38.65 3.79
C ARG A 31 6.09 -39.30 4.63
N ALA A 32 6.14 -38.93 5.90
CA ALA A 32 6.98 -39.60 6.88
C ALA A 32 6.45 -41.02 7.09
N ASP A 33 7.22 -42.02 6.67
CA ASP A 33 7.28 -43.36 7.26
C ASP A 33 8.39 -44.16 6.56
N GLN A 34 9.62 -44.06 7.06
CA GLN A 34 10.62 -45.15 7.05
C GLN A 34 11.86 -44.77 7.90
N PRO A 35 12.46 -45.70 8.66
CA PRO A 35 13.60 -45.44 9.54
C PRO A 35 14.95 -45.46 8.79
N PRO A 36 16.02 -44.86 9.34
CA PRO A 36 17.26 -44.60 8.61
C PRO A 36 18.20 -45.81 8.53
N SER A 37 18.82 -46.01 7.37
CA SER A 37 20.00 -46.88 7.19
C SER A 37 21.30 -46.06 7.21
N PRO A 38 22.44 -46.56 7.76
CA PRO A 38 23.69 -45.81 7.84
C PRO A 38 24.51 -45.86 6.52
N PRO A 39 25.48 -44.94 6.32
CA PRO A 39 26.07 -44.65 5.00
C PRO A 39 27.37 -45.41 4.74
N PRO A 40 27.88 -45.37 3.50
CA PRO A 40 29.33 -45.41 3.31
C PRO A 40 29.88 -44.27 2.43
N PHE A 41 30.86 -43.56 3.04
CA PHE A 41 32.14 -43.07 2.51
C PHE A 41 32.23 -42.17 1.26
N ALA A 42 32.70 -40.93 1.51
CA ALA A 42 33.88 -40.21 0.92
C ALA A 42 33.95 -40.03 -0.62
N SER A 43 34.31 -38.90 -1.24
CA SER A 43 34.86 -37.57 -0.88
C SER A 43 34.82 -36.68 -2.18
N PRO A 44 35.54 -35.55 -2.31
CA PRO A 44 35.00 -34.20 -2.31
C PRO A 44 34.96 -33.52 -3.70
N ARG A 45 34.03 -32.58 -3.91
CA ARG A 45 34.18 -31.58 -4.98
C ARG A 45 33.58 -30.25 -4.53
N ASN A 46 34.45 -29.26 -4.32
CA ASN A 46 34.06 -27.86 -4.22
C ASN A 46 33.20 -27.47 -5.44
N PRO A 47 32.20 -26.61 -5.24
CA PRO A 47 32.43 -25.23 -5.67
C PRO A 47 31.88 -24.19 -4.67
N LYS A 48 32.58 -23.05 -4.65
CA LYS A 48 32.07 -21.77 -4.15
C LYS A 48 30.67 -21.54 -4.72
N LEU A 49 29.65 -21.39 -3.89
CA LEU A 49 28.37 -20.82 -4.30
C LEU A 49 27.77 -20.00 -3.16
N PHE A 50 27.50 -18.75 -3.49
CA PHE A 50 26.55 -17.79 -2.92
C PHE A 50 25.88 -18.21 -1.61
N GLY A 51 26.14 -17.43 -0.56
CA GLY A 51 25.36 -17.50 0.68
C GLY A 51 23.89 -17.23 0.37
N ASN A 52 23.05 -18.24 0.58
CA ASN A 52 21.61 -18.09 0.59
C ASN A 52 21.24 -17.17 1.75
N VAL A 53 21.00 -15.89 1.45
CA VAL A 53 20.32 -14.99 2.39
C VAL A 53 18.85 -15.41 2.38
N SER A 54 18.46 -16.16 3.41
CA SER A 54 17.06 -16.50 3.66
C SER A 54 16.39 -15.29 4.31
N TYR A 55 15.46 -14.68 3.60
CA TYR A 55 14.62 -13.60 4.12
C TYR A 55 13.35 -14.22 4.74
N PRO A 56 13.02 -13.97 6.01
CA PRO A 56 11.77 -14.45 6.57
C PRO A 56 10.60 -13.61 6.03
N MET A 57 9.81 -14.17 5.10
CA MET A 57 8.48 -13.65 4.80
C MET A 57 7.55 -13.90 5.99
N THR A 58 6.85 -12.87 6.47
CA THR A 58 5.73 -13.03 7.38
C THR A 58 4.44 -12.87 6.58
N ILE A 59 3.68 -13.95 6.43
CA ILE A 59 2.35 -13.94 5.81
C ILE A 59 1.34 -13.55 6.89
N VAL A 60 0.72 -12.38 6.76
CA VAL A 60 -0.48 -12.04 7.53
C VAL A 60 -1.69 -12.49 6.71
N LYS A 61 -2.29 -13.63 7.07
CA LYS A 61 -3.62 -13.99 6.58
C LYS A 61 -4.65 -13.15 7.34
N SER A 62 -5.09 -12.03 6.78
CA SER A 62 -6.37 -11.45 7.21
C SER A 62 -7.50 -12.23 6.51
N SER A 63 -8.45 -12.78 7.28
CA SER A 63 -9.53 -13.61 6.74
C SER A 63 -10.74 -12.79 6.25
N LEU A 64 -10.55 -11.51 5.96
CA LEU A 64 -11.62 -10.56 5.67
C LEU A 64 -11.23 -9.68 4.46
N ASP A 65 -10.87 -10.28 3.33
CA ASP A 65 -11.05 -9.71 1.99
C ASP A 65 -10.47 -10.62 0.88
N PRO A 66 -10.78 -10.38 -0.41
CA PRO A 66 -10.31 -11.26 -1.46
C PRO A 66 -8.78 -11.24 -1.67
N PHE A 67 -8.01 -10.26 -1.18
CA PHE A 67 -6.62 -10.07 -1.61
C PHE A 67 -5.62 -11.07 -1.00
N LEU A 68 -4.69 -11.59 -1.82
CA LEU A 68 -3.50 -12.26 -1.31
C LEU A 68 -2.48 -11.18 -0.94
N LEU A 69 -2.35 -10.90 0.36
CA LEU A 69 -1.34 -9.99 0.89
C LEU A 69 0.04 -10.69 0.85
N LEU A 70 0.92 -10.21 -0.02
CA LEU A 70 2.33 -10.58 -0.03
C LEU A 70 3.11 -9.38 0.52
N CYS A 71 3.38 -9.41 1.83
CA CYS A 71 4.15 -8.37 2.49
C CYS A 71 5.63 -8.52 2.11
N HIS A 72 6.16 -7.60 1.30
CA HIS A 72 7.58 -7.57 0.96
C HIS A 72 8.38 -6.83 2.06
N GLN A 73 9.35 -7.51 2.67
CA GLN A 73 10.40 -6.83 3.43
C GLN A 73 11.53 -6.45 2.46
N SER A 74 11.40 -5.30 1.80
CA SER A 74 12.54 -4.67 1.11
C SER A 74 13.00 -3.45 1.88
N PRO A 75 14.30 -3.31 2.19
CA PRO A 75 14.88 -2.02 2.49
C PRO A 75 14.98 -1.24 1.16
N LEU A 76 13.88 -0.63 0.71
CA LEU A 76 13.98 0.37 -0.35
C LEU A 76 14.59 1.62 0.30
N SER A 77 15.87 1.84 -0.02
CA SER A 77 16.60 3.06 0.29
C SER A 77 15.95 4.24 -0.43
N LEU A 78 14.93 4.87 0.18
CA LEU A 78 14.70 6.30 -0.05
C LEU A 78 15.82 7.04 0.69
N THR A 79 16.75 7.63 -0.06
CA THR A 79 17.82 8.45 0.50
C THR A 79 17.21 9.67 1.18
N ARG A 80 17.05 9.61 2.49
CA ARG A 80 16.71 10.75 3.34
C ARG A 80 18.01 11.53 3.62
N THR A 81 18.27 12.58 2.86
CA THR A 81 19.33 13.53 3.23
C THR A 81 18.82 14.46 4.32
N SER A 82 19.12 14.15 5.59
CA SER A 82 19.38 15.17 6.61
C SER A 82 19.98 14.54 7.86
N THR A 83 21.23 14.90 8.11
CA THR A 83 22.01 14.67 9.33
C THR A 83 21.33 15.22 10.59
N SER A 84 21.06 14.37 11.58
CA SER A 84 21.62 14.47 12.94
C SER A 84 21.18 13.25 13.77
N VAL A 85 22.14 12.68 14.51
CA VAL A 85 22.04 11.40 15.21
C VAL A 85 21.54 11.61 16.65
N SER A 86 20.54 10.84 17.05
CA SER A 86 20.24 10.51 18.44
C SER A 86 19.81 9.04 18.47
N ALA A 87 20.63 8.20 19.09
CA ALA A 87 20.54 6.75 19.03
C ALA A 87 19.57 6.18 20.07
N THR A 88 18.54 5.47 19.61
CA THR A 88 17.75 4.48 20.35
C THR A 88 17.63 3.21 19.51
N PRO A 89 17.57 2.01 20.11
CA PRO A 89 17.70 0.74 19.37
C PRO A 89 16.49 0.51 18.46
N PRO A 90 16.66 -0.11 17.26
CA PRO A 90 15.55 -0.34 16.35
C PRO A 90 14.69 -1.50 16.86
N SER A 91 13.54 -1.18 17.45
CA SER A 91 12.46 -2.14 17.63
C SER A 91 11.79 -2.39 16.28
N SER A 92 11.78 -3.66 15.84
CA SER A 92 10.97 -4.25 14.76
C SER A 92 10.65 -3.37 13.55
N SER A 93 11.31 -3.62 12.41
CA SER A 93 11.13 -2.89 11.15
C SER A 93 9.66 -2.71 10.77
N THR A 94 9.15 -1.49 10.96
CA THR A 94 7.81 -1.04 10.55
C THR A 94 7.62 -1.26 9.04
N MET A 95 6.66 -2.09 8.65
CA MET A 95 6.23 -2.17 7.24
C MET A 95 5.58 -0.84 6.89
N ALA A 96 6.16 -0.12 5.93
CA ALA A 96 5.69 1.21 5.53
C ALA A 96 4.90 1.19 4.20
N ILE A 97 5.03 0.10 3.43
CA ILE A 97 4.35 -0.12 2.15
C ILE A 97 3.79 -1.55 2.11
N CYS A 98 2.60 -1.73 1.54
CA CYS A 98 1.98 -3.02 1.29
C CYS A 98 1.80 -3.28 -0.21
N PHE A 99 1.99 -4.53 -0.61
CA PHE A 99 1.86 -5.01 -1.99
C PHE A 99 0.74 -6.05 -2.10
N SER A 100 -0.04 -5.97 -3.16
CA SER A 100 -0.97 -7.02 -3.56
C SER A 100 -1.15 -7.04 -5.08
N LEU A 101 -1.85 -8.04 -5.59
CA LEU A 101 -2.23 -8.12 -7.00
C LEU A 101 -3.74 -7.94 -7.13
N ASP A 102 -4.15 -7.10 -8.08
CA ASP A 102 -5.54 -7.04 -8.50
C ASP A 102 -5.93 -8.36 -9.17
N LYS A 103 -7.02 -8.98 -8.73
CA LYS A 103 -7.42 -10.31 -9.18
C LYS A 103 -7.85 -10.39 -10.62
N LEU A 104 -8.44 -9.31 -11.14
CA LEU A 104 -9.06 -9.31 -12.46
C LEU A 104 -8.02 -8.99 -13.52
N SER A 105 -7.13 -8.03 -13.23
CA SER A 105 -6.12 -7.55 -14.16
C SER A 105 -4.75 -8.20 -13.97
N ASN A 106 -4.50 -8.88 -12.84
CA ASN A 106 -3.18 -9.35 -12.39
C ASN A 106 -2.13 -8.23 -12.34
N LYS A 107 -2.57 -6.97 -12.23
CA LYS A 107 -1.69 -5.81 -12.12
C LYS A 107 -1.37 -5.52 -10.66
N LYS A 108 -0.26 -4.85 -10.43
CA LYS A 108 0.26 -4.54 -9.09
C LYS A 108 -0.67 -3.55 -8.40
N CYS A 109 -0.94 -3.76 -7.12
CA CYS A 109 -1.57 -2.79 -6.22
C CYS A 109 -0.57 -2.43 -5.13
N TRP A 110 -0.46 -1.14 -4.85
CA TRP A 110 0.46 -0.61 -3.85
C TRP A 110 -0.27 0.25 -2.84
N MET A 111 0.07 0.10 -1.58
CA MET A 111 -0.52 0.86 -0.47
C MET A 111 0.63 1.49 0.32
N LEU A 112 0.68 2.82 0.34
CA LEU A 112 1.62 3.62 1.14
C LEU A 112 0.99 3.87 2.50
N GLY A 113 1.62 3.43 3.59
CA GLY A 113 1.13 3.72 4.94
C GLY A 113 1.31 5.19 5.30
N ALA A 114 0.57 5.66 6.32
CA ALA A 114 0.60 7.06 6.77
C ALA A 114 2.01 7.58 7.07
N ARG A 115 2.92 6.72 7.55
CA ARG A 115 4.34 7.04 7.81
C ARG A 115 5.18 7.36 6.56
N LEU A 116 4.70 7.04 5.35
CA LEU A 116 5.33 7.43 4.08
C LEU A 116 4.69 8.67 3.46
N LEU A 117 3.57 9.14 4.01
CA LEU A 117 2.93 10.36 3.55
C LEU A 117 3.67 11.56 4.13
N SER A 118 3.66 12.67 3.39
CA SER A 118 4.07 13.95 3.94
C SER A 118 2.83 14.63 4.49
N ILE A 119 2.72 14.66 5.81
CA ILE A 119 1.59 15.27 6.51
C ILE A 119 2.08 16.58 7.14
N THR A 120 1.35 17.67 6.92
CA THR A 120 1.75 18.97 7.47
C THR A 120 1.61 18.95 8.99
N TRP A 121 2.70 19.31 9.68
CA TRP A 121 2.83 19.29 11.14
C TRP A 121 2.82 17.90 11.78
N GLU A 122 3.18 16.86 11.05
CA GLU A 122 3.16 15.46 11.53
C GLU A 122 3.98 15.17 12.80
N ASP A 123 5.01 15.96 13.07
CA ASP A 123 5.89 15.84 14.23
C ASP A 123 5.34 16.57 15.48
N THR A 124 4.22 17.29 15.35
CA THR A 124 3.62 18.07 16.44
C THR A 124 2.46 17.29 17.07
N ALA A 125 2.69 16.76 18.28
CA ALA A 125 1.72 15.94 19.02
C ALA A 125 0.38 16.64 19.33
N ASP A 126 0.36 17.97 19.39
CA ASP A 126 -0.88 18.74 19.55
C ASP A 126 -1.80 18.64 18.33
N TYR A 127 -1.26 18.27 17.17
CA TYR A 127 -1.99 18.25 15.89
C TYR A 127 -2.19 16.84 15.35
N TRP A 128 -1.20 15.96 15.52
CA TRP A 128 -1.24 14.57 15.06
C TRP A 128 -0.80 13.61 16.15
N GLU A 129 -1.53 12.52 16.29
CA GLU A 129 -1.19 11.41 17.15
C GLU A 129 -0.96 10.16 16.29
N TRP A 130 0.06 9.39 16.62
CA TRP A 130 0.39 8.17 15.89
C TRP A 130 -0.08 6.96 16.69
N ASN A 131 -1.09 6.29 16.17
CA ASN A 131 -1.81 5.24 16.88
C ASN A 131 -1.64 3.89 16.20
N SER A 132 -1.79 2.80 16.97
CA SER A 132 -1.80 1.44 16.44
C SER A 132 -3.22 0.90 16.53
N LEU A 133 -3.81 0.56 15.39
CA LEU A 133 -5.16 0.02 15.30
C LEU A 133 -5.11 -1.43 14.81
N PRO A 134 -5.82 -2.37 15.47
CA PRO A 134 -5.83 -3.78 15.07
C PRO A 134 -6.45 -4.01 13.69
N GLU A 135 -7.29 -3.09 13.22
CA GLU A 135 -7.89 -3.09 11.89
C GLU A 135 -6.92 -2.59 10.80
N SER A 136 -5.80 -1.97 11.18
CA SER A 136 -4.83 -1.46 10.20
C SER A 136 -3.90 -2.55 9.71
N ARG A 137 -3.54 -2.46 8.42
CA ARG A 137 -2.45 -3.24 7.80
C ARG A 137 -1.06 -2.74 8.20
N PHE A 138 -0.97 -1.52 8.75
CA PHE A 138 0.27 -0.89 9.19
C PHE A 138 0.35 -0.86 10.71
N SER A 139 1.57 -0.78 11.26
CA SER A 139 1.74 -0.70 12.71
C SER A 139 1.27 0.63 13.28
N GLU A 140 1.28 1.69 12.46
CA GLU A 140 0.94 3.04 12.85
C GLU A 140 0.05 3.71 11.79
N VAL A 141 -0.98 4.39 12.27
CA VAL A 141 -1.88 5.28 11.52
C VAL A 141 -1.80 6.68 12.11
N ALA A 142 -2.14 7.70 11.32
CA ALA A 142 -2.10 9.09 11.76
C ALA A 142 -3.50 9.58 12.15
N GLU A 143 -3.72 9.88 13.41
CA GLU A 143 -4.95 10.49 13.91
C GLU A 143 -4.79 12.01 14.03
N LEU A 144 -5.68 12.75 13.37
CA LEU A 144 -5.74 14.19 13.41
C LEU A 144 -6.40 14.66 14.71
N ARG A 145 -5.62 15.29 15.58
CA ARG A 145 -6.11 15.87 16.83
C ARG A 145 -6.79 17.20 16.58
N PHE A 146 -6.08 18.11 15.92
CA PHE A 146 -6.52 19.48 15.71
C PHE A 146 -5.65 20.16 14.64
N VAL A 147 -6.24 20.74 13.60
CA VAL A 147 -5.55 21.68 12.70
C VAL A 147 -6.51 22.74 12.17
N TRP A 148 -5.97 23.90 11.81
CA TRP A 148 -6.67 24.89 10.99
C TRP A 148 -6.50 24.58 9.49
N TRP A 149 -5.32 24.10 9.11
CA TRP A 149 -4.94 23.80 7.73
C TRP A 149 -4.54 22.33 7.64
N LEU A 150 -5.22 21.59 6.77
CA LEU A 150 -4.96 20.18 6.50
C LEU A 150 -4.29 20.06 5.13
N GLU A 151 -3.13 19.42 5.07
CA GLU A 151 -2.50 19.04 3.81
C GLU A 151 -1.74 17.72 4.00
N ILE A 152 -2.11 16.73 3.18
CA ILE A 152 -1.54 15.37 3.12
C ILE A 152 -1.06 15.13 1.69
N LYS A 153 0.17 14.66 1.54
CA LYS A 153 0.76 14.32 0.24
C LYS A 153 1.29 12.89 0.24
N GLY A 154 1.08 12.18 -0.86
CA GLY A 154 1.73 10.91 -1.15
C GLY A 154 2.48 11.01 -2.47
N ASN A 155 3.69 10.45 -2.51
CA ASN A 155 4.48 10.38 -3.73
C ASN A 155 4.70 8.92 -4.10
N ILE A 156 4.59 8.61 -5.39
CA ILE A 156 4.89 7.27 -5.91
C ILE A 156 5.70 7.35 -7.19
N ASP A 157 6.66 6.45 -7.30
CA ASP A 157 7.42 6.20 -8.52
C ASP A 157 6.61 5.29 -9.45
N THR A 158 6.33 5.71 -10.68
CA THR A 158 5.56 4.94 -11.66
C THR A 158 6.27 3.66 -12.12
N LYS A 159 7.59 3.53 -11.90
CA LYS A 159 8.34 2.29 -12.17
C LYS A 159 7.85 1.10 -11.36
N ILE A 160 7.37 1.33 -10.14
CA ILE A 160 6.89 0.23 -9.31
C ILE A 160 5.49 -0.24 -9.74
N LEU A 161 4.76 0.58 -10.49
CA LEU A 161 3.45 0.26 -11.03
C LEU A 161 3.57 -0.65 -12.25
N SER A 162 2.50 -1.39 -12.54
CA SER A 162 2.44 -2.13 -13.80
C SER A 162 2.38 -1.16 -15.00
N PRO A 163 3.10 -1.46 -16.08
CA PRO A 163 3.13 -0.62 -17.27
C PRO A 163 1.82 -0.65 -18.04
N ARG A 164 1.57 0.38 -18.85
CA ARG A 164 0.39 0.56 -19.72
C ARG A 164 -0.92 0.29 -18.99
N THR A 165 -1.03 0.82 -17.78
CA THR A 165 -2.15 0.55 -16.87
C THR A 165 -2.63 1.86 -16.29
N ALA A 166 -3.96 2.08 -16.33
CA ALA A 166 -4.59 3.18 -15.60
C ALA A 166 -4.65 2.82 -14.11
N TYR A 167 -4.28 3.76 -13.25
CA TYR A 167 -4.36 3.63 -11.81
C TYR A 167 -5.23 4.74 -11.25
N ALA A 168 -6.03 4.40 -10.25
CA ALA A 168 -6.66 5.36 -9.36
C ALA A 168 -5.98 5.28 -8.00
N ALA A 169 -5.72 6.44 -7.41
CA ALA A 169 -5.24 6.57 -6.04
C ALA A 169 -6.41 6.85 -5.09
N TYR A 170 -6.39 6.20 -3.95
CA TYR A 170 -7.43 6.30 -2.93
C TYR A 170 -6.79 6.65 -1.59
N LEU A 171 -7.28 7.68 -0.91
CA LEU A 171 -6.98 7.84 0.52
C LEU A 171 -7.80 6.80 1.28
N VAL A 172 -7.16 6.02 2.14
CA VAL A 172 -7.80 5.05 3.04
C VAL A 172 -7.77 5.61 4.46
N TYR A 173 -8.95 5.79 5.05
CA TYR A 173 -9.12 6.55 6.29
C TYR A 173 -10.35 6.12 7.09
N GLN A 174 -10.40 6.49 8.36
CA GLN A 174 -11.60 6.49 9.19
C GLN A 174 -11.97 7.94 9.51
N CYS A 175 -13.27 8.23 9.51
CA CYS A 175 -13.83 9.52 9.92
C CYS A 175 -15.07 9.24 10.80
N PRO A 176 -14.88 8.81 12.05
CA PRO A 176 -16.00 8.37 12.89
C PRO A 176 -16.87 9.57 13.26
N GLU A 177 -18.19 9.46 13.03
CA GLU A 177 -19.17 10.53 13.27
C GLU A 177 -19.12 11.07 14.71
N GLU A 178 -18.84 10.21 15.69
CA GLU A 178 -18.78 10.58 17.11
C GLU A 178 -17.58 11.44 17.51
N SER A 179 -16.49 11.39 16.73
CA SER A 179 -15.22 12.04 17.07
C SER A 179 -14.74 13.03 16.01
N GLN A 180 -15.27 12.96 14.79
CA GLN A 180 -14.93 13.88 13.71
C GLN A 180 -15.58 15.25 13.94
N TRP A 181 -14.88 16.30 13.54
CA TRP A 181 -15.42 17.65 13.53
C TRP A 181 -14.67 18.49 12.50
N GLY A 182 -15.37 19.48 11.93
CA GLY A 182 -14.81 20.30 10.85
C GLY A 182 -14.63 19.53 9.53
N PHE A 183 -15.46 18.52 9.25
CA PHE A 183 -15.51 17.85 7.94
C PHE A 183 -16.91 17.78 7.31
N GLU A 184 -17.97 17.98 8.10
CA GLU A 184 -19.35 17.96 7.64
C GLU A 184 -19.62 19.06 6.59
N GLY A 185 -20.07 18.67 5.40
CA GLY A 185 -20.28 19.59 4.28
C GLY A 185 -19.04 20.37 3.83
N MET A 186 -17.83 19.99 4.29
CA MET A 186 -16.59 20.68 3.98
C MET A 186 -15.99 20.14 2.67
N PRO A 187 -15.87 20.95 1.61
CA PRO A 187 -15.15 20.54 0.41
C PRO A 187 -13.65 20.48 0.71
N ILE A 188 -13.04 19.40 0.28
CA ILE A 188 -11.60 19.17 0.39
C ILE A 188 -11.04 18.98 -1.01
N THR A 189 -10.06 19.79 -1.38
CA THR A 189 -9.46 19.74 -2.71
C THR A 189 -8.46 18.59 -2.78
N VAL A 190 -8.67 17.69 -3.74
CA VAL A 190 -7.70 16.68 -4.13
C VAL A 190 -7.04 17.07 -5.44
N ARG A 191 -5.76 16.75 -5.57
CA ARG A 191 -4.93 17.12 -6.72
C ARG A 191 -3.93 16.02 -7.04
N VAL A 192 -3.71 15.81 -8.33
CA VAL A 192 -2.67 14.95 -8.86
C VAL A 192 -1.70 15.78 -9.69
N THR A 193 -0.40 15.66 -9.44
CA THR A 193 0.64 16.31 -10.24
C THR A 193 1.69 15.35 -10.76
N ASN A 194 2.20 15.62 -11.95
CA ASN A 194 3.34 14.92 -12.53
C ASN A 194 4.68 15.49 -12.00
N GLU A 195 5.80 14.93 -12.44
CA GLU A 195 7.15 15.36 -12.06
C GLU A 195 7.48 16.80 -12.43
N GLN A 196 6.82 17.35 -13.45
CA GLN A 196 6.98 18.74 -13.87
C GLN A 196 6.10 19.69 -13.04
N ASN A 197 5.46 19.19 -11.97
CA ASN A 197 4.49 19.88 -11.12
C ASN A 197 3.24 20.39 -11.88
N GLU A 198 2.96 19.84 -13.05
CA GLU A 198 1.75 20.15 -13.82
C GLU A 198 0.55 19.45 -13.19
N VAL A 199 -0.59 20.15 -13.13
CA VAL A 199 -1.85 19.61 -12.62
C VAL A 199 -2.43 18.66 -13.66
N VAL A 200 -2.55 17.39 -13.30
CA VAL A 200 -3.19 16.37 -14.14
C VAL A 200 -4.68 16.27 -13.81
N ALA A 201 -5.02 16.37 -12.53
CA ALA A 201 -6.39 16.39 -12.05
C ALA A 201 -6.48 17.27 -10.79
N GLU A 202 -7.58 18.01 -10.64
CA GLU A 202 -7.92 18.75 -9.43
C GLU A 202 -9.44 18.80 -9.32
N HIS A 203 -9.99 18.40 -8.17
CA HIS A 203 -11.42 18.44 -7.88
C HIS A 203 -11.67 18.42 -6.38
N ASP A 204 -12.89 18.74 -5.96
CA ASP A 204 -13.28 18.72 -4.55
C ASP A 204 -14.00 17.42 -4.20
N VAL A 205 -13.74 16.95 -2.98
CA VAL A 205 -14.34 15.76 -2.39
C VAL A 205 -14.79 16.03 -0.94
N PHE A 206 -15.71 15.22 -0.43
CA PHE A 206 -16.19 15.28 0.94
C PHE A 206 -15.78 14.01 1.69
N LEU A 207 -14.99 14.15 2.76
CA LEU A 207 -14.54 13.02 3.60
C LEU A 207 -15.60 12.54 4.58
N ALA A 208 -16.52 13.42 4.97
CA ALA A 208 -17.69 13.09 5.78
C ALA A 208 -18.95 13.24 4.91
N ASP A 209 -20.10 13.47 5.53
CA ASP A 209 -21.35 13.64 4.80
C ASP A 209 -21.29 14.86 3.86
N PRO A 210 -21.56 14.65 2.56
CA PRO A 210 -21.66 15.74 1.60
C PRO A 210 -22.96 16.54 1.82
N PRO A 211 -23.11 17.69 1.16
CA PRO A 211 -24.39 18.40 1.09
C PRO A 211 -25.54 17.50 0.59
N GLU A 212 -26.78 17.74 1.04
CA GLU A 212 -27.96 16.89 0.77
C GLU A 212 -28.23 16.63 -0.72
N ASP A 213 -27.77 17.51 -1.61
CA ASP A 213 -27.96 17.44 -3.06
C ASP A 213 -26.86 16.65 -3.79
N MET A 214 -25.85 16.15 -3.08
CA MET A 214 -24.71 15.43 -3.65
C MET A 214 -24.63 14.00 -3.12
N PRO A 215 -24.39 13.00 -3.99
CA PRO A 215 -24.17 11.63 -3.53
C PRO A 215 -22.85 11.51 -2.74
N PRO A 216 -22.77 10.60 -1.75
CA PRO A 216 -21.53 10.33 -1.04
C PRO A 216 -20.46 9.81 -2.01
N GLN A 217 -19.29 10.45 -1.99
CA GLN A 217 -18.12 10.07 -2.77
C GLN A 217 -17.22 9.08 -2.00
N ALA A 218 -17.17 9.23 -0.67
CA ALA A 218 -16.52 8.29 0.21
C ALA A 218 -17.25 6.94 0.21
N ARG A 219 -16.50 5.84 0.18
CA ARG A 219 -17.04 4.49 0.14
C ARG A 219 -16.51 3.65 1.29
N SER A 220 -17.40 2.91 1.96
CA SER A 220 -16.97 1.89 2.90
C SER A 220 -16.34 0.71 2.18
N ARG A 221 -15.21 0.21 2.70
CA ARG A 221 -14.49 -0.95 2.19
C ARG A 221 -14.98 -2.27 2.80
N GLY A 222 -15.69 -2.21 3.92
CA GLY A 222 -16.18 -3.39 4.66
C GLY A 222 -15.19 -3.96 5.69
N ASP A 223 -13.95 -3.48 5.71
CA ASP A 223 -12.88 -3.81 6.66
C ASP A 223 -12.78 -2.82 7.84
N GLY A 224 -13.75 -1.91 7.97
CA GLY A 224 -13.74 -0.83 8.96
C GLY A 224 -13.08 0.46 8.47
N TRP A 225 -12.59 0.50 7.23
CA TRP A 225 -12.04 1.70 6.60
C TRP A 225 -12.98 2.26 5.52
N MET A 226 -12.85 3.57 5.31
CA MET A 226 -13.42 4.30 4.19
C MET A 226 -12.33 4.57 3.15
N GLU A 227 -12.75 4.77 1.91
CA GLU A 227 -11.87 5.25 0.85
C GLU A 227 -12.50 6.37 0.04
N ILE A 228 -11.65 7.27 -0.45
CA ILE A 228 -12.05 8.33 -1.39
C ILE A 228 -11.01 8.45 -2.50
N GLU A 229 -11.48 8.62 -3.74
CA GLU A 229 -10.59 8.73 -4.90
C GLU A 229 -9.89 10.10 -4.91
N LEU A 230 -8.57 10.11 -4.98
CA LEU A 230 -7.75 11.32 -5.09
C LEU A 230 -7.55 11.74 -6.56
N GLY A 231 -7.63 10.77 -7.46
CA GLY A 231 -7.52 10.97 -8.90
C GLY A 231 -6.90 9.79 -9.62
N GLU A 232 -6.81 9.93 -10.94
CA GLU A 232 -6.33 8.90 -11.84
C GLU A 232 -5.05 9.30 -12.57
N ILE A 233 -4.23 8.31 -12.87
CA ILE A 233 -3.05 8.43 -13.73
C ILE A 233 -2.99 7.27 -14.71
N PHE A 234 -2.31 7.47 -15.84
CA PHE A 234 -2.00 6.40 -16.77
C PHE A 234 -0.48 6.19 -16.84
N ASN A 235 -0.02 5.01 -16.42
CA ASN A 235 1.41 4.68 -16.45
C ASN A 235 1.82 4.20 -17.86
N GLN A 236 2.57 5.01 -18.60
CA GLN A 236 3.01 4.69 -19.97
C GLN A 236 4.35 3.94 -20.07
N GLU A 237 4.92 3.47 -18.96
CA GLU A 237 6.35 3.02 -18.87
C GLU A 237 7.34 4.16 -18.68
N ASP A 238 6.86 5.35 -18.33
CA ASP A 238 7.72 6.47 -18.00
C ASP A 238 8.33 6.28 -16.61
N ASP A 239 9.59 6.68 -16.49
CA ASP A 239 10.26 6.87 -15.20
C ASP A 239 9.81 8.21 -14.64
N ALA A 240 8.72 8.20 -13.88
CA ALA A 240 8.09 9.40 -13.35
C ALA A 240 7.66 9.26 -11.88
N THR A 241 7.74 10.33 -11.12
CA THR A 241 7.12 10.50 -9.81
C THR A 241 5.81 11.25 -9.92
N VAL A 242 4.75 10.69 -9.34
CA VAL A 242 3.44 11.33 -9.24
C VAL A 242 3.18 11.70 -7.78
N GLU A 243 2.75 12.94 -7.55
CA GLU A 243 2.26 13.39 -6.24
C GLU A 243 0.73 13.38 -6.25
N PHE A 244 0.16 12.75 -5.23
CA PHE A 244 -1.24 12.87 -4.84
C PHE A 244 -1.32 13.77 -3.62
N ARG A 245 -2.25 14.72 -3.64
CA ARG A 245 -2.41 15.69 -2.57
C ARG A 245 -3.87 15.81 -2.20
N LEU A 246 -4.13 15.83 -0.90
CA LEU A 246 -5.41 16.21 -0.30
C LEU A 246 -5.18 17.44 0.57
N ARG A 247 -5.96 18.51 0.38
CA ARG A 247 -5.81 19.75 1.14
C ARG A 247 -7.12 20.46 1.43
N GLU A 248 -7.17 21.06 2.62
CA GLU A 248 -8.16 22.05 3.01
C GLU A 248 -7.42 23.13 3.81
N THR A 249 -7.25 24.31 3.22
CA THR A 249 -6.48 25.41 3.81
C THR A 249 -7.19 26.75 3.70
N VAL A 250 -8.46 26.76 3.28
CA VAL A 250 -9.18 27.96 2.84
C VAL A 250 -10.30 28.33 3.81
N SER A 251 -10.99 27.33 4.38
CA SER A 251 -12.14 27.55 5.26
C SER A 251 -11.79 28.38 6.50
N GLY A 252 -10.58 28.20 7.04
CA GLY A 252 -10.22 28.73 8.35
C GLY A 252 -10.96 28.05 9.50
N GLU A 253 -11.69 26.97 9.24
CA GLU A 253 -12.40 26.19 10.25
C GLU A 253 -11.46 25.15 10.85
N PRO A 254 -11.39 25.03 12.18
CA PRO A 254 -10.59 24.00 12.80
C PRO A 254 -11.22 22.62 12.54
N LYS A 255 -10.40 21.57 12.46
CA LYS A 255 -10.84 20.19 12.18
C LYS A 255 -10.01 19.14 12.90
N GLY A 256 -10.63 17.97 13.15
CA GLY A 256 -10.03 16.85 13.87
C GLY A 256 -10.87 15.57 13.80
N GLY A 257 -10.31 14.48 14.34
CA GLY A 257 -10.93 13.15 14.37
C GLY A 257 -10.74 12.31 13.10
N LEU A 258 -10.02 12.81 12.09
CA LEU A 258 -9.64 12.04 10.89
C LEU A 258 -8.50 11.07 11.21
N ILE A 259 -8.66 9.79 10.90
CA ILE A 259 -7.60 8.78 11.05
C ILE A 259 -7.18 8.30 9.68
N VAL A 260 -5.90 8.44 9.33
CA VAL A 260 -5.36 8.09 8.01
C VAL A 260 -4.57 6.80 8.11
N GLU A 261 -4.98 5.79 7.35
CA GLU A 261 -4.20 4.57 7.18
C GLU A 261 -3.10 4.77 6.13
N GLY A 262 -3.44 5.39 4.99
CA GLY A 262 -2.53 5.49 3.87
C GLY A 262 -3.16 5.88 2.54
N ILE A 263 -2.38 5.77 1.46
CA ILE A 263 -2.86 5.95 0.08
C ILE A 263 -2.66 4.64 -0.70
N GLU A 264 -3.75 4.14 -1.29
CA GLU A 264 -3.78 2.91 -2.09
C GLU A 264 -3.91 3.22 -3.58
N LEU A 265 -3.01 2.68 -4.39
CA LEU A 265 -3.08 2.71 -5.84
C LEU A 265 -3.58 1.37 -6.37
N ARG A 266 -4.70 1.42 -7.09
CA ARG A 266 -5.33 0.25 -7.70
C ARG A 266 -5.48 0.44 -9.22
N PRO A 267 -5.23 -0.61 -10.01
CA PRO A 267 -5.52 -0.62 -11.43
C PRO A 267 -7.01 -0.33 -11.68
N LYS A 268 -7.31 0.60 -12.60
CA LYS A 268 -8.68 0.90 -13.05
C LYS A 268 -8.96 0.14 -14.35
N LEU A 269 -9.93 -0.76 -14.30
CA LEU A 269 -10.37 -1.54 -15.46
C LEU A 269 -11.45 -0.78 -16.23
N TYR A 270 -11.11 -0.41 -17.46
CA TYR A 270 -12.09 0.07 -18.43
C TYR A 270 -12.62 -1.14 -19.20
N ILE A 271 -13.76 -1.68 -18.77
CA ILE A 271 -14.46 -2.70 -19.55
C ILE A 271 -15.18 -1.96 -20.68
N TYR A 272 -14.63 -2.02 -21.89
CA TYR A 272 -15.35 -1.55 -23.07
C TYR A 272 -16.54 -2.50 -23.30
N SER A 273 -17.76 -2.01 -23.11
CA SER A 273 -18.95 -2.72 -23.57
C SER A 273 -18.97 -2.68 -25.10
N THR A 274 -18.66 -3.82 -25.73
CA THR A 274 -18.88 -4.05 -27.16
C THR A 274 -20.35 -4.32 -27.47
#